data_AF-A0A381NNR7-F1
#
_entry.id   AF-A0A381NNR7-F1
#
_cell.length_a   1.000
_cell.length_b   1.000
_cell.length_c   1.000
_cell.angle_alpha   90.00
_cell.angle_beta   90.00
_cell.angle_gamma   90.00
#
_symmetry.space_group_name_H-M   'P 1'
#
loop_
_entity.id
_entity.type
_entity.pdbx_description
1 polymer ?
#
loop_
_entity_poly.entity_id
_entity_poly.type
_entity_poly.pdbx_seq_one_letter_code
_entity_poly.pdbx_strand_id
1 'polypeptide(L)'
;MLPKQLKKFVIFFGLVSFLLSQSNEIDSNQKEKHVNRLAKESSPYLLQHQYNPVDWYPWGQEAFDKAAELDRPIFLSIGYSTCHWCHVMEHESFEDEQVAELLNENFISIKVDREEMPEVDHVYMSVCQAMTGRGGWPLTIIMTPKKEPF
;
A
#
# COMPACT_ATOMS: atom_id res chain seq x y z
N MET A 1 -9.60 56.63 -30.04
CA MET A 1 -8.75 56.99 -28.89
C MET A 1 -9.59 56.83 -27.62
N LEU A 2 -9.52 55.67 -26.94
CA LEU A 2 -10.42 55.36 -25.81
C LEU A 2 -10.13 56.23 -24.57
N PRO A 3 -11.17 56.68 -23.84
CA PRO A 3 -11.03 57.53 -22.66
C PRO A 3 -10.25 56.83 -21.52
N LYS A 4 -9.36 57.59 -20.84
CA LYS A 4 -8.43 57.07 -19.82
C LYS A 4 -9.10 56.30 -18.67
N GLN A 5 -10.35 56.60 -18.34
CA GLN A 5 -11.13 55.88 -17.31
C GLN A 5 -11.52 54.46 -17.75
N LEU A 6 -11.76 54.26 -19.05
CA LEU A 6 -12.16 52.96 -19.61
C LEU A 6 -10.97 51.98 -19.65
N LYS A 7 -9.73 52.50 -19.81
CA LYS A 7 -8.51 51.68 -19.71
C LYS A 7 -8.26 51.12 -18.31
N LYS A 8 -8.56 51.88 -17.25
CA LYS A 8 -8.45 51.39 -15.86
C LYS A 8 -9.43 50.25 -15.58
N PHE A 9 -10.63 50.33 -16.13
CA PHE A 9 -11.67 49.32 -15.95
C PHE A 9 -11.32 48.00 -16.66
N VAL A 10 -10.79 48.08 -17.89
CA VAL A 10 -10.33 46.91 -18.65
C VAL A 10 -9.14 46.22 -17.97
N ILE A 11 -8.20 46.99 -17.41
CA ILE A 11 -7.06 46.45 -16.67
C ILE A 11 -7.53 45.80 -15.35
N PHE A 12 -8.46 46.43 -14.62
CA PHE A 12 -9.01 45.88 -13.37
C PHE A 12 -9.81 44.60 -13.60
N PHE A 13 -10.68 44.55 -14.61
CA PHE A 13 -11.39 43.33 -14.98
C PHE A 13 -10.44 42.24 -15.49
N GLY A 14 -9.40 42.60 -16.26
CA GLY A 14 -8.38 41.65 -16.72
C GLY A 14 -7.54 41.06 -15.58
N LEU A 15 -7.16 41.88 -14.58
CA LEU A 15 -6.44 41.42 -13.38
C LEU A 15 -7.30 40.55 -12.48
N VAL A 16 -8.60 40.87 -12.33
CA VAL A 16 -9.54 40.04 -11.55
C VAL A 16 -9.80 38.71 -12.26
N SER A 17 -9.96 38.69 -13.58
CA SER A 17 -10.08 37.44 -14.36
C SER A 17 -8.79 36.62 -14.35
N PHE A 18 -7.62 37.26 -14.37
CA PHE A 18 -6.32 36.59 -14.27
C PHE A 18 -6.08 36.01 -12.86
N LEU A 19 -6.46 36.74 -11.81
CA LEU A 19 -6.41 36.26 -10.42
C LEU A 19 -7.42 35.14 -10.15
N LEU A 20 -8.62 35.20 -10.71
CA LEU A 20 -9.62 34.12 -10.67
C LEU A 20 -9.21 32.90 -11.49
N SER A 21 -8.46 33.09 -12.58
CA SER A 21 -7.87 31.99 -13.35
C SER A 21 -6.77 31.26 -12.57
N GLN A 22 -6.02 31.98 -11.72
CA GLN A 22 -4.96 31.39 -10.89
C GLN A 22 -5.49 30.62 -9.65
N SER A 23 -6.74 30.81 -9.24
CA SER A 23 -7.33 30.02 -8.15
C SER A 23 -7.88 28.65 -8.57
N ASN A 24 -7.93 28.35 -9.87
CA ASN A 24 -8.48 27.10 -10.40
C ASN A 24 -7.42 26.06 -10.83
N GLU A 25 -6.13 26.32 -10.64
CA GLU A 25 -5.09 25.28 -10.68
C GLU A 25 -4.67 24.90 -9.26
N ILE A 26 -5.62 24.38 -8.48
CA ILE A 26 -5.24 23.43 -7.43
C ILE A 26 -4.98 22.14 -8.17
N ASP A 27 -3.68 21.82 -8.34
CA ASP A 27 -3.22 20.57 -8.92
C ASP A 27 -3.97 19.39 -8.28
N SER A 28 -4.92 18.82 -9.02
CA SER A 28 -5.72 17.66 -8.62
C SER A 28 -4.88 16.40 -8.37
N ASN A 29 -3.56 16.49 -8.55
CA ASN A 29 -2.61 15.40 -8.38
C ASN A 29 -1.96 15.35 -6.98
N GLN A 30 -2.34 16.23 -6.04
CA GLN A 30 -1.96 16.11 -4.63
C GLN A 30 -3.00 15.31 -3.83
N LYS A 31 -3.33 14.09 -4.28
CA LYS A 31 -3.91 13.09 -3.38
C LYS A 31 -2.78 12.72 -2.42
N GLU A 32 -2.90 13.06 -1.13
CA GLU A 32 -1.90 12.63 -0.13
C GLU A 32 -1.63 11.13 -0.35
N LYS A 33 -0.39 10.77 -0.69
CA LYS A 33 -0.03 9.38 -0.91
C LYS A 33 -0.25 8.65 0.40
N HIS A 34 -1.17 7.70 0.39
CA HIS A 34 -1.39 6.78 1.51
C HIS A 34 -0.05 6.18 1.94
N VAL A 35 0.23 6.21 3.25
CA VAL A 35 1.45 5.63 3.82
C VAL A 35 1.05 4.65 4.90
N ASN A 36 1.35 3.37 4.68
CA ASN A 36 1.07 2.31 5.65
C ASN A 36 2.23 2.16 6.67
N ARG A 37 2.12 1.17 7.56
CA ARG A 37 3.05 0.98 8.68
C ARG A 37 4.46 0.59 8.24
N LEU A 38 4.63 0.05 7.03
CA LEU A 38 5.93 -0.36 6.51
C LEU A 38 6.91 0.80 6.32
N ALA A 39 6.43 2.05 6.31
CA ALA A 39 7.29 3.24 6.25
C ALA A 39 8.24 3.40 7.45
N LYS A 40 8.09 2.58 8.50
CA LYS A 40 8.95 2.55 9.68
C LYS A 40 9.99 1.43 9.66
N GLU A 41 9.93 0.55 8.67
CA GLU A 41 10.84 -0.60 8.55
C GLU A 41 12.21 -0.19 8.00
N SER A 42 13.23 -0.99 8.29
CA SER A 42 14.58 -0.82 7.74
C SER A 42 14.78 -1.52 6.40
N SER A 43 14.04 -2.62 6.16
CA SER A 43 14.24 -3.42 4.96
C SER A 43 13.88 -2.59 3.71
N PRO A 44 14.77 -2.49 2.71
CA PRO A 44 14.44 -1.84 1.44
C PRO A 44 13.24 -2.49 0.73
N TYR A 45 13.06 -3.81 0.87
CA TYR A 45 11.96 -4.55 0.26
C TYR A 45 10.60 -4.11 0.84
N LEU A 46 10.46 -4.11 2.16
CA LEU A 46 9.27 -3.61 2.86
C LEU A 46 9.00 -2.13 2.58
N LEU A 47 10.02 -1.28 2.56
CA LEU A 47 9.87 0.15 2.24
C LEU A 47 9.34 0.40 0.83
N GLN A 48 9.60 -0.48 -0.13
CA GLN A 48 9.01 -0.40 -1.48
C GLN A 48 7.49 -0.45 -1.44
N HIS A 49 6.92 -1.23 -0.51
CA HIS A 49 5.47 -1.43 -0.34
C HIS A 49 4.79 -0.38 0.56
N GLN A 50 5.52 0.61 1.07
CA GLN A 50 4.98 1.56 2.06
C GLN A 50 3.84 2.45 1.54
N TYR A 51 3.74 2.60 0.23
CA TYR A 51 2.71 3.42 -0.44
C TYR A 51 1.60 2.59 -1.08
N ASN A 52 1.64 1.27 -0.95
CA ASN A 52 0.60 0.41 -1.50
C ASN A 52 -0.73 0.72 -0.77
N PRO A 53 -1.86 0.69 -1.49
CA PRO A 53 -3.18 0.90 -0.90
C PRO A 53 -3.56 -0.19 0.12
N VAL A 54 -2.94 -1.37 0.05
CA VAL A 54 -3.08 -2.39 1.10
C VAL A 54 -2.51 -1.85 2.43
N ASP A 55 -3.28 -1.94 3.52
CA ASP A 55 -2.86 -1.54 4.86
C ASP A 55 -1.92 -2.60 5.47
N TRP A 56 -0.69 -2.61 4.98
CA TRP A 56 0.32 -3.56 5.41
C TRP A 56 0.78 -3.30 6.85
N TYR A 57 0.82 -4.39 7.61
CA TYR A 57 1.57 -4.51 8.84
C TYR A 57 2.91 -5.22 8.59
N PRO A 58 3.98 -4.85 9.31
CA PRO A 58 5.14 -5.72 9.45
C PRO A 58 4.78 -6.95 10.31
N TRP A 59 5.61 -7.98 10.26
CA TRP A 59 5.45 -9.11 11.17
C TRP A 59 5.69 -8.68 12.62
N GLY A 60 4.64 -8.73 13.45
CA GLY A 60 4.74 -8.34 14.83
C GLY A 60 3.44 -8.50 15.60
N GLN A 61 3.52 -8.43 16.93
CA GLN A 61 2.40 -8.67 17.83
C GLN A 61 1.19 -7.76 17.54
N GLU A 62 1.43 -6.51 17.13
CA GLU A 62 0.38 -5.54 16.76
C GLU A 62 -0.60 -6.11 15.73
N ALA A 63 -0.09 -6.78 14.68
CA ALA A 63 -0.92 -7.34 13.62
C ALA A 63 -1.77 -8.52 14.12
N PHE A 64 -1.19 -9.41 14.94
CA PHE A 64 -1.91 -10.56 15.50
C PHE A 64 -2.95 -10.15 16.53
N ASP A 65 -2.63 -9.18 17.38
CA ASP A 65 -3.57 -8.62 18.35
C ASP A 65 -4.73 -7.94 17.61
N LYS A 66 -4.43 -7.19 16.54
CA LYS A 66 -5.47 -6.55 15.73
C LYS A 66 -6.37 -7.55 15.03
N ALA A 67 -5.79 -8.64 14.51
CA ALA A 67 -6.53 -9.72 13.88
C ALA A 67 -7.47 -10.42 14.88
N ALA A 68 -7.01 -10.63 16.12
CA ALA A 68 -7.83 -11.19 17.18
C ALA A 68 -8.92 -10.23 17.67
N GLU A 69 -8.62 -8.94 17.81
CA GLU A 69 -9.57 -7.90 18.21
C GLU A 69 -10.73 -7.77 17.21
N LEU A 70 -10.41 -7.80 15.92
CA LEU A 70 -11.38 -7.63 14.84
C LEU A 70 -12.03 -8.94 14.37
N ASP A 71 -11.63 -10.08 14.95
CA ASP A 71 -12.03 -11.42 14.50
C ASP A 71 -11.83 -11.62 12.97
N ARG A 72 -10.65 -11.20 12.49
CA ARG A 72 -10.30 -11.26 11.07
C ARG A 72 -9.11 -12.19 10.83
N PRO A 73 -9.13 -12.99 9.75
CA PRO A 73 -7.97 -13.79 9.36
C PRO A 73 -6.79 -12.90 8.96
N ILE A 74 -5.61 -13.51 8.96
CA ILE A 74 -4.37 -12.88 8.50
C ILE A 74 -4.12 -13.30 7.05
N PHE A 75 -3.79 -12.31 6.21
CA PHE A 75 -3.21 -12.50 4.89
C PHE A 75 -1.70 -12.25 4.99
N LEU A 76 -0.90 -13.30 5.01
CA LEU A 76 0.56 -13.21 5.07
C LEU A 76 1.15 -13.29 3.66
N SER A 77 1.97 -12.31 3.30
CA SER A 77 2.71 -12.24 2.03
C SER A 77 4.21 -12.12 2.29
N ILE A 78 4.95 -13.19 2.01
CA ILE A 78 6.41 -13.26 2.17
C ILE A 78 7.08 -13.12 0.80
N GLY A 79 8.09 -12.25 0.70
CA GLY A 79 8.91 -12.07 -0.49
C GLY A 79 10.30 -11.54 -0.15
N TYR A 80 11.01 -11.06 -1.18
CA TYR A 80 12.35 -10.48 -1.07
C TYR A 80 12.66 -9.59 -2.27
N SER A 81 13.68 -8.74 -2.13
CA SER A 81 14.06 -7.70 -3.07
C SER A 81 14.34 -8.18 -4.51
N THR A 82 14.92 -9.36 -4.68
CA THR A 82 15.32 -9.91 -6.00
C THR A 82 14.33 -10.94 -6.58
N CYS A 83 13.13 -11.03 -6.01
CA CYS A 83 12.07 -11.94 -6.45
C CYS A 83 11.25 -11.36 -7.62
N HIS A 84 11.42 -11.90 -8.83
CA HIS A 84 10.67 -11.42 -10.00
C HIS A 84 9.14 -11.47 -9.80
N TRP A 85 8.60 -12.62 -9.39
CA TRP A 85 7.16 -12.79 -9.22
C TRP A 85 6.57 -11.98 -8.07
N CYS A 86 7.39 -11.57 -7.10
CA CYS A 86 6.95 -10.70 -6.01
C CYS A 86 6.66 -9.30 -6.53
N HIS A 87 7.49 -8.78 -7.43
CA HIS A 87 7.28 -7.50 -8.11
C HIS A 87 6.08 -7.55 -9.06
N VAL A 88 5.91 -8.67 -9.78
CA VAL A 88 4.71 -8.87 -10.64
C VAL A 88 3.44 -8.85 -9.78
N MET A 89 3.40 -9.61 -8.68
CA MET A 89 2.23 -9.64 -7.79
C MET A 89 1.98 -8.29 -7.10
N GLU A 90 3.02 -7.53 -6.77
CA GLU A 90 2.85 -6.17 -6.30
C GLU A 90 2.13 -5.31 -7.34
N HIS A 91 2.70 -5.24 -8.55
CA HIS A 91 2.19 -4.34 -9.59
C HIS A 91 0.79 -4.70 -10.05
N GLU A 92 0.51 -6.00 -10.19
CA GLU A 92 -0.79 -6.48 -10.70
C GLU A 92 -1.86 -6.60 -9.62
N SER A 93 -1.52 -6.50 -8.33
CA SER A 93 -2.49 -6.75 -7.25
C SER A 93 -2.35 -5.81 -6.07
N PHE A 94 -1.17 -5.65 -5.49
CA PHE A 94 -1.03 -4.86 -4.25
C PHE A 94 -1.05 -3.34 -4.49
N GLU A 95 -0.78 -2.88 -5.72
CA GLU A 95 -0.95 -1.49 -6.15
C GLU A 95 -2.39 -1.17 -6.60
N ASP A 96 -3.23 -2.19 -6.86
CA ASP A 96 -4.61 -2.02 -7.31
C ASP A 96 -5.55 -1.69 -6.14
N GLU A 97 -6.27 -0.58 -6.26
CA GLU A 97 -7.15 -0.05 -5.21
C GLU A 97 -8.33 -1.00 -4.90
N GLN A 98 -8.87 -1.72 -5.90
CA GLN A 98 -10.01 -2.62 -5.69
C GLN A 98 -9.56 -3.90 -4.98
N VAL A 99 -8.40 -4.45 -5.35
CA VAL A 99 -7.81 -5.58 -4.64
C VAL A 99 -7.46 -5.19 -3.21
N ALA A 100 -6.89 -4.00 -3.03
CA ALA A 100 -6.55 -3.48 -1.71
C ALA A 100 -7.79 -3.26 -0.83
N GLU A 101 -8.88 -2.71 -1.37
CA GLU A 101 -10.14 -2.57 -0.65
C GLU A 101 -10.63 -3.94 -0.12
N LEU A 102 -10.66 -4.96 -0.98
CA LEU A 102 -11.03 -6.31 -0.58
C LEU A 102 -10.11 -6.87 0.52
N LEU A 103 -8.79 -6.66 0.41
CA LEU A 103 -7.86 -7.10 1.43
C LEU A 103 -8.07 -6.35 2.76
N ASN A 104 -8.23 -5.03 2.70
CA ASN A 104 -8.38 -4.13 3.84
C ASN A 104 -9.72 -4.30 4.55
N GLU A 105 -10.76 -4.80 3.88
CA GLU A 105 -12.04 -5.14 4.51
C GLU A 105 -12.03 -6.50 5.19
N ASN A 106 -11.29 -7.47 4.65
CA ASN A 106 -11.43 -8.87 5.04
C ASN A 106 -10.26 -9.44 5.86
N PHE A 107 -9.04 -8.90 5.72
CA PHE A 107 -7.83 -9.47 6.34
C PHE A 107 -7.00 -8.46 7.12
N ILE A 108 -6.27 -8.92 8.15
CA ILE A 108 -5.07 -8.20 8.57
C ILE A 108 -3.92 -8.64 7.68
N SER A 109 -3.45 -7.74 6.83
CA SER A 109 -2.44 -8.02 5.82
C SER A 109 -1.04 -7.79 6.39
N ILE A 110 -0.21 -8.84 6.40
CA ILE A 110 1.17 -8.81 6.89
C ILE A 110 2.14 -8.99 5.73
N LYS A 111 3.12 -8.11 5.62
CA LYS A 111 4.22 -8.22 4.66
C LYS A 111 5.51 -8.63 5.39
N VAL A 112 6.22 -9.59 4.83
CA VAL A 112 7.50 -10.09 5.39
C VAL A 112 8.58 -10.07 4.33
N ASP A 113 9.74 -9.56 4.71
CA ASP A 113 10.99 -9.79 4.00
C ASP A 113 11.65 -11.05 4.56
N ARG A 114 11.80 -12.09 3.73
CA ARG A 114 12.51 -13.30 4.13
C ARG A 114 14.00 -13.08 4.37
N GLU A 115 14.61 -12.03 3.80
CA GLU A 115 16.02 -11.72 3.99
C GLU A 115 16.29 -11.24 5.42
N GLU A 116 15.29 -10.57 6.04
CA GLU A 116 15.32 -10.17 7.46
C GLU A 116 14.72 -11.22 8.40
N MET A 117 13.70 -11.99 7.96
CA MET A 117 12.97 -12.97 8.77
C MET A 117 12.95 -14.38 8.13
N PRO A 118 14.12 -15.03 7.96
CA PRO A 118 14.20 -16.33 7.30
C PRO A 118 13.48 -17.45 8.05
N GLU A 119 13.37 -17.37 9.38
CA GLU A 119 12.66 -18.35 10.19
C GLU A 119 11.15 -18.36 9.93
N VAL A 120 10.54 -17.18 9.73
CA VAL A 120 9.14 -17.06 9.34
C VAL A 120 8.94 -17.65 7.95
N ASP A 121 9.81 -17.30 7.00
CA ASP A 121 9.83 -17.86 5.64
C ASP A 121 9.89 -19.39 5.65
N HIS A 122 10.83 -19.97 6.38
CA HIS A 122 11.01 -21.42 6.44
C HIS A 122 9.80 -22.16 7.01
N VAL A 123 9.19 -21.65 8.08
CA VAL A 123 7.98 -22.25 8.67
C VAL A 123 6.85 -22.29 7.65
N TYR A 124 6.54 -21.15 7.04
CA TYR A 124 5.40 -21.05 6.14
C TYR A 124 5.66 -21.65 4.75
N MET A 125 6.91 -21.71 4.30
CA MET A 125 7.29 -22.48 3.12
C MET A 125 7.04 -23.97 3.35
N SER A 126 7.37 -24.48 4.54
CA SER A 126 7.10 -25.87 4.91
C SER A 126 5.60 -26.17 4.94
N VAL A 127 4.79 -25.24 5.47
CA VAL A 127 3.31 -25.31 5.43
C VAL A 127 2.82 -25.39 3.98
N CYS A 128 3.25 -24.47 3.11
CA CYS A 128 2.83 -24.43 1.71
C CYS A 128 3.20 -25.71 0.96
N GLN A 129 4.41 -26.23 1.18
CA GLN A 129 4.87 -27.50 0.60
C GLN A 129 4.05 -28.69 1.12
N ALA A 130 3.74 -28.74 2.41
CA ALA A 130 2.92 -29.80 2.99
C ALA A 130 1.49 -29.80 2.43
N MET A 131 0.91 -28.62 2.20
CA MET A 131 -0.47 -28.48 1.72
C MET A 131 -0.60 -28.64 0.20
N THR A 132 0.38 -28.16 -0.58
CA THR A 132 0.27 -28.06 -2.04
C THR A 132 1.23 -28.97 -2.80
N GLY A 133 2.17 -29.61 -2.12
CA GLY A 133 3.23 -30.43 -2.72
C GLY A 133 4.35 -29.63 -3.40
N ARG A 134 4.28 -28.29 -3.39
CA ARG A 134 5.27 -27.39 -4.00
C ARG A 134 5.42 -26.11 -3.18
N GLY A 135 6.41 -25.30 -3.51
CA GLY A 135 6.66 -24.03 -2.84
C GLY A 135 7.36 -23.03 -3.75
N GLY A 136 7.33 -21.76 -3.37
CA GLY A 136 7.93 -20.66 -4.11
C GLY A 136 7.51 -19.30 -3.57
N TRP A 137 8.02 -18.24 -4.19
CA TRP A 137 7.72 -16.86 -3.86
C TRP A 137 7.05 -16.15 -5.05
N PRO A 138 6.14 -15.19 -4.81
CA PRO A 138 5.67 -14.72 -3.50
C PRO A 138 4.88 -15.81 -2.77
N LEU A 139 5.15 -15.95 -1.47
CA LEU A 139 4.50 -16.95 -0.65
C LEU A 139 3.30 -16.31 0.06
N THR A 140 2.11 -16.82 -0.23
CA THR A 140 0.87 -16.35 0.40
C THR A 140 0.29 -17.41 1.31
N ILE A 141 0.02 -17.05 2.56
CA ILE A 141 -0.66 -17.90 3.53
C ILE A 141 -1.85 -17.13 4.10
N ILE A 142 -3.00 -17.81 4.20
CA ILE A 142 -4.14 -17.31 4.98
C ILE A 142 -4.18 -18.11 6.28
N MET A 143 -4.28 -17.45 7.42
CA MET A 143 -4.24 -18.11 8.74
C MET A 143 -5.13 -17.42 9.77
N THR A 144 -5.40 -18.11 10.87
CA THR A 144 -6.07 -17.55 12.04
C THR A 144 -5.15 -16.56 12.78
N PRO A 145 -5.69 -15.69 13.67
CA PRO A 145 -4.88 -14.84 14.55
C PRO A 145 -3.87 -15.61 15.44
N LYS A 146 -4.12 -16.91 15.66
CA LYS A 146 -3.24 -17.82 16.41
C LYS A 146 -2.12 -18.45 15.56
N LYS A 147 -1.94 -17.97 14.32
CA LYS A 147 -0.92 -18.44 13.37
C LYS A 147 -1.19 -19.85 12.82
N GLU A 148 -2.45 -20.27 12.79
CA GLU A 148 -2.85 -21.58 12.27
C GLU A 148 -3.34 -21.43 10.81
N PRO A 149 -2.63 -22.00 9.81
CA PRO A 149 -3.04 -21.94 8.40
C PRO A 149 -4.35 -22.70 8.13
N PHE A 150 -5.13 -22.24 7.14
CA PHE A 150 -6.37 -22.89 6.68
C PHE A 150 -6.13 -24.02 5.69
#